data_AF-A0A382XJZ8-F1
#
_entry.id   AF-A0A382XJZ8-F1
#
_cell.length_a   1.000
_cell.length_b   1.000
_cell.length_c   1.000
_cell.angle_alpha   90.00
_cell.angle_beta   90.00
_cell.angle_gamma   90.00
#
_symmetry.space_group_name_H-M   'P 1'
#
loop_
_entity.id
_entity.type
_entity.pdbx_description
1 polymer ?
#
loop_
_entity_poly.entity_id
_entity_poly.type
_entity_poly.pdbx_seq_one_letter_code
_entity_poly.pdbx_strand_id
1 'polypeptide(L)'
;PGVTKPGSISAVPANGIDWYPTLLELADLKVPKKQQVDGVSLVPLLKGKTIPGRPLYWHYPHYGNQGGEPSSIITEDNWKLIHYHEDGRDELYHLGKDEVEQKDLAAAEPKRAKAMRAKLDAWLKATKAKMPVKDEKADLAKRKARFESLATQGKERLERQHANFLNPDYQPNKDWWGSAPKD
;
A
#
# COMPACT_ATOMS: atom_id res chain seq x y z
N PRO A 1 -19.82 -9.13 20.24
CA PRO A 1 -19.74 -10.42 20.96
C PRO A 1 -20.85 -11.38 20.47
N GLY A 2 -20.62 -12.69 20.46
CA GLY A 2 -21.65 -13.68 20.08
C GLY A 2 -21.85 -13.91 18.57
N VAL A 3 -21.08 -13.26 17.70
CA VAL A 3 -21.12 -13.46 16.23
C VAL A 3 -19.91 -14.24 15.77
N THR A 4 -18.71 -13.70 16.03
CA THR A 4 -17.44 -14.31 15.63
C THR A 4 -16.96 -15.29 16.68
N LYS A 5 -16.48 -16.46 16.23
CA LYS A 5 -15.83 -17.44 17.10
C LYS A 5 -14.59 -16.78 17.75
N PRO A 6 -14.50 -16.73 19.09
CA PRO A 6 -13.33 -16.17 19.76
C PRO A 6 -12.03 -16.88 19.32
N GLY A 7 -10.98 -16.10 19.06
CA GLY A 7 -9.67 -16.62 18.65
C GLY A 7 -9.59 -17.16 17.22
N SER A 8 -10.61 -16.95 16.37
CA SER A 8 -10.54 -17.35 14.96
C SER A 8 -9.62 -16.44 14.13
N ILE A 9 -9.02 -17.00 13.07
CA ILE A 9 -8.18 -16.29 12.10
C ILE A 9 -8.83 -16.39 10.71
N SER A 10 -8.73 -15.32 9.92
CA SER A 10 -9.08 -15.32 8.49
C SER A 10 -7.88 -14.84 7.69
N ALA A 11 -7.53 -15.57 6.63
CA ALA A 11 -6.47 -15.20 5.67
C ALA A 11 -7.03 -14.53 4.40
N VAL A 12 -8.35 -14.29 4.34
CA VAL A 12 -8.97 -13.67 3.18
C VAL A 12 -8.53 -12.19 3.11
N PRO A 13 -8.03 -11.71 1.95
CA PRO A 13 -7.65 -10.31 1.79
C PRO A 13 -8.82 -9.35 2.05
N ALA A 14 -8.58 -8.36 2.90
CA ALA A 14 -9.51 -7.28 3.23
C ALA A 14 -8.82 -5.93 3.04
N ASN A 15 -9.59 -4.89 2.72
CA ASN A 15 -9.12 -3.53 2.51
C ASN A 15 -10.01 -2.54 3.28
N GLY A 16 -9.49 -1.36 3.60
CA GLY A 16 -10.24 -0.34 4.35
C GLY A 16 -11.57 0.06 3.69
N ILE A 17 -11.67 -0.05 2.36
CA ILE A 17 -12.92 0.19 1.61
C ILE A 17 -14.07 -0.76 2.00
N ASP A 18 -13.76 -1.91 2.60
CA ASP A 18 -14.74 -2.92 3.01
C ASP A 18 -15.47 -2.57 4.30
N TRP A 19 -14.91 -1.67 5.11
CA TRP A 19 -15.53 -1.27 6.36
C TRP A 19 -16.87 -0.59 6.14
N TYR A 20 -17.01 0.23 5.10
CA TYR A 20 -18.25 0.93 4.81
C TYR A 20 -19.46 -0.03 4.64
N PRO A 21 -19.45 -0.97 3.67
CA PRO A 21 -20.55 -1.93 3.53
C PRO A 21 -20.66 -2.91 4.71
N THR A 22 -19.56 -3.27 5.36
CA THR A 22 -19.57 -4.15 6.54
C THR A 22 -20.33 -3.51 7.71
N LEU A 23 -20.03 -2.24 8.01
CA LEU A 23 -20.66 -1.51 9.11
C LEU A 23 -22.15 -1.27 8.85
N LEU A 24 -22.53 -0.99 7.60
CA LEU A 24 -23.94 -0.90 7.23
C LEU A 24 -24.68 -2.22 7.45
N GLU A 25 -24.14 -3.35 6.98
CA GLU A 25 -24.78 -4.66 7.20
C GLU A 25 -24.89 -5.01 8.69
N LEU A 26 -23.86 -4.71 9.49
CA LEU A 26 -23.91 -4.91 10.94
C LEU A 26 -24.96 -4.03 11.64
N ALA A 27 -25.24 -2.85 11.10
CA ALA A 27 -26.26 -1.93 11.58
C ALA A 27 -27.66 -2.21 11.02
N ASP A 28 -27.84 -3.29 10.25
CA ASP A 28 -29.07 -3.60 9.51
C ASP A 28 -29.50 -2.48 8.54
N LEU A 29 -28.51 -1.80 7.96
CA LEU A 29 -28.67 -0.73 6.98
C LEU A 29 -28.27 -1.22 5.59
N LYS A 30 -28.94 -0.66 4.58
CA LYS A 30 -28.62 -0.90 3.16
C LYS A 30 -27.68 0.17 2.64
N VAL A 31 -26.78 -0.22 1.74
CA VAL A 31 -26.01 0.75 0.93
C VAL A 31 -26.99 1.66 0.18
N PRO A 32 -26.87 3.00 0.32
CA PRO A 32 -27.72 3.92 -0.42
C PRO A 32 -27.60 3.72 -1.93
N LYS A 33 -28.72 3.56 -2.64
CA LYS A 33 -28.74 3.27 -4.10
C LYS A 33 -27.95 4.24 -4.99
N LYS A 34 -27.73 5.48 -4.51
CA LYS A 34 -27.00 6.52 -5.25
C LYS A 34 -25.47 6.41 -5.10
N GLN A 35 -24.98 5.58 -4.18
CA GLN A 35 -23.56 5.43 -3.92
C GLN A 35 -23.04 4.18 -4.63
N GLN A 36 -21.94 4.35 -5.36
CA GLN A 36 -21.14 3.24 -5.83
C GLN A 36 -20.15 2.89 -4.71
N VAL A 37 -20.08 1.60 -4.35
CA VAL A 37 -19.23 1.10 -3.28
C VAL A 37 -18.32 0.03 -3.86
N ASP A 38 -17.01 0.25 -3.78
CA ASP A 38 -15.99 -0.69 -4.26
C ASP A 38 -15.77 -1.85 -3.28
N GLY A 39 -15.99 -1.60 -1.98
CA GLY A 39 -15.84 -2.57 -0.92
C GLY A 39 -16.90 -3.67 -0.95
N VAL A 40 -16.61 -4.79 -0.30
CA VAL A 40 -17.57 -5.86 -0.04
C VAL A 40 -17.74 -6.05 1.47
N SER A 41 -18.93 -6.45 1.91
CA SER A 41 -19.15 -6.73 3.32
C SER A 41 -18.34 -7.95 3.79
N LEU A 42 -17.66 -7.79 4.93
CA LEU A 42 -16.89 -8.84 5.59
C LEU A 42 -17.72 -9.60 6.64
N VAL A 43 -19.00 -9.26 6.83
CA VAL A 43 -19.89 -9.95 7.77
C VAL A 43 -19.95 -11.47 7.54
N PRO A 44 -19.94 -12.00 6.30
CA PRO A 44 -19.84 -13.45 6.09
C PRO A 44 -18.58 -14.05 6.75
N LEU A 45 -17.43 -13.39 6.62
CA LEU A 45 -16.18 -13.84 7.25
C LEU A 45 -16.28 -13.80 8.77
N LEU A 46 -16.89 -12.75 9.33
CA LEU A 46 -17.13 -12.63 10.78
C LEU A 46 -18.02 -13.75 11.32
N LYS A 47 -18.87 -14.35 10.47
CA LYS A 47 -19.73 -15.50 10.78
C LYS A 47 -19.10 -16.85 10.42
N GLY A 48 -17.81 -16.89 10.07
CA GLY A 48 -17.09 -18.12 9.69
C GLY A 48 -17.46 -18.66 8.31
N LYS A 49 -18.07 -17.85 7.44
CA LYS A 49 -18.36 -18.19 6.04
C LYS A 49 -17.27 -17.64 5.12
N THR A 50 -17.40 -17.91 3.82
CA THR A 50 -16.51 -17.41 2.78
C THR A 50 -17.12 -16.21 2.05
N ILE A 51 -16.28 -15.46 1.35
CA ILE A 51 -16.67 -14.48 0.33
C ILE A 51 -16.01 -14.86 -1.00
N PRO A 52 -16.57 -14.44 -2.15
CA PRO A 52 -15.92 -14.65 -3.44
C PRO A 52 -14.53 -13.99 -3.50
N GLY A 53 -13.61 -14.63 -4.21
CA GLY A 53 -12.35 -14.00 -4.58
C GLY A 53 -12.60 -12.77 -5.45
N ARG A 54 -11.78 -11.74 -5.26
CA ARG A 54 -11.86 -10.50 -6.04
C ARG A 54 -10.49 -9.83 -6.13
N PRO A 55 -10.24 -9.04 -7.18
CA PRO A 55 -9.06 -8.21 -7.22
C PRO A 55 -9.14 -7.07 -6.20
N LEU A 56 -7.99 -6.68 -5.64
CA LEU A 56 -7.81 -5.44 -4.90
C LEU A 56 -6.87 -4.53 -5.67
N TYR A 57 -7.11 -3.22 -5.58
CA TYR A 57 -6.39 -2.22 -6.36
C TYR A 57 -5.83 -1.12 -5.48
N TRP A 58 -4.67 -0.62 -5.86
CA TRP A 58 -4.08 0.59 -5.32
C TRP A 58 -3.61 1.47 -6.46
N HIS A 59 -3.79 2.78 -6.31
CA HIS A 59 -3.27 3.77 -7.24
C HIS A 59 -2.67 4.90 -6.43
N TYR A 60 -1.35 5.05 -6.52
CA TYR A 60 -0.61 6.09 -5.84
C TYR A 60 0.21 6.88 -6.87
N PRO A 61 -0.39 7.86 -7.54
CA PRO A 61 0.24 8.62 -8.63
C PRO A 61 1.16 9.73 -8.09
N HIS A 62 1.88 9.44 -7.01
CA HIS A 62 2.65 10.41 -6.25
C HIS A 62 3.98 9.81 -5.81
N TYR A 63 4.99 10.65 -5.72
CA TYR A 63 6.13 10.36 -4.86
C TYR A 63 5.71 10.53 -3.40
N GLY A 64 6.16 9.61 -2.56
CA GLY A 64 6.16 9.79 -1.12
C GLY A 64 7.52 10.28 -0.62
N ASN A 65 7.61 10.62 0.66
CA ASN A 65 8.88 10.97 1.30
C ASN A 65 9.71 9.73 1.70
N GLN A 66 9.13 8.53 1.53
CA GLN A 66 9.66 7.24 1.95
C GLN A 66 10.44 6.51 0.84
N GLY A 67 10.63 7.14 -0.32
CA GLY A 67 11.45 6.60 -1.41
C GLY A 67 10.71 5.82 -2.49
N GLY A 68 9.39 5.67 -2.39
CA GLY A 68 8.56 5.05 -3.42
C GLY A 68 8.35 5.93 -4.66
N GLU A 69 8.10 5.26 -5.79
CA GLU A 69 7.79 5.87 -7.09
C GLU A 69 6.27 5.82 -7.37
N PRO A 70 5.72 6.73 -8.19
CA PRO A 70 4.33 6.69 -8.62
C PRO A 70 4.00 5.33 -9.24
N SER A 71 3.03 4.63 -8.68
CA SER A 71 2.72 3.25 -9.06
C SER A 71 1.24 2.91 -8.96
N SER A 72 0.86 1.80 -9.58
CA SER A 72 -0.48 1.21 -9.49
C SER A 72 -0.38 -0.29 -9.37
N ILE A 73 -1.23 -0.86 -8.53
CA ILE A 73 -1.10 -2.24 -8.08
C ILE A 73 -2.44 -2.93 -8.23
N ILE A 74 -2.41 -4.17 -8.70
CA ILE A 74 -3.51 -5.13 -8.59
C ILE A 74 -3.03 -6.36 -7.85
N THR A 75 -3.81 -6.84 -6.89
CA THR A 75 -3.63 -8.17 -6.31
C THR A 75 -4.85 -9.03 -6.58
N GLU A 76 -4.64 -10.29 -6.97
CA GLU A 76 -5.70 -11.24 -7.30
C GLU A 76 -5.16 -12.67 -7.17
N ASP A 77 -5.85 -13.55 -6.43
CA ASP A 77 -5.51 -14.98 -6.31
C ASP A 77 -4.03 -15.28 -5.97
N ASN A 78 -3.50 -14.59 -4.95
CA ASN A 78 -2.08 -14.63 -4.52
C ASN A 78 -1.08 -14.04 -5.51
N TRP A 79 -1.52 -13.45 -6.62
CA TRP A 79 -0.66 -12.71 -7.51
C TRP A 79 -0.73 -11.22 -7.21
N LYS A 80 0.37 -10.52 -7.39
CA LYS A 80 0.47 -9.08 -7.32
C LYS A 80 1.20 -8.58 -8.55
N LEU A 81 0.62 -7.60 -9.23
CA LEU A 81 1.30 -6.84 -10.27
C LEU A 81 1.44 -5.40 -9.82
N ILE A 82 2.64 -4.84 -9.96
CA ILE A 82 2.97 -3.44 -9.73
C ILE A 82 3.35 -2.84 -11.08
N HIS A 83 2.65 -1.78 -11.48
CA HIS A 83 3.02 -0.95 -12.61
C HIS A 83 3.65 0.35 -12.11
N TYR A 84 4.85 0.66 -12.56
CA TYR A 84 5.55 1.91 -12.25
C TYR A 84 5.36 2.89 -13.40
N HIS A 85 4.89 4.10 -13.08
CA HIS A 85 4.57 5.12 -14.09
C HIS A 85 5.80 5.92 -14.54
N GLU A 86 6.92 5.83 -13.82
CA GLU A 86 8.14 6.59 -14.12
C GLU A 86 8.84 6.07 -15.39
N ASP A 87 8.97 4.75 -15.55
CA ASP A 87 9.62 4.10 -16.69
C ASP A 87 8.71 3.10 -17.43
N GLY A 88 7.49 2.90 -16.94
CA GLY A 88 6.50 2.02 -17.53
C GLY A 88 6.69 0.54 -17.24
N ARG A 89 7.62 0.15 -16.36
CA ARG A 89 7.87 -1.27 -16.04
C ARG A 89 6.72 -1.89 -15.26
N ASP A 90 6.56 -3.20 -15.46
CA ASP A 90 5.66 -4.04 -14.67
C ASP A 90 6.49 -5.08 -13.91
N GLU A 91 6.23 -5.22 -12.62
CA GLU A 91 6.77 -6.28 -11.76
C GLU A 91 5.62 -7.22 -11.36
N LEU A 92 5.88 -8.53 -11.35
CA LEU A 92 4.87 -9.56 -11.03
C LEU A 92 5.39 -10.52 -9.95
N TYR A 93 4.61 -10.69 -8.88
CA TYR A 93 4.96 -11.54 -7.75
C TYR A 93 3.86 -12.55 -7.44
N HIS A 94 4.26 -13.72 -6.92
CA HIS A 94 3.35 -14.72 -6.37
C HIS A 94 3.47 -14.73 -4.85
N LEU A 95 2.63 -13.97 -4.16
CA LEU A 95 2.65 -13.76 -2.70
C LEU A 95 2.50 -15.05 -1.87
N GLY A 96 1.80 -16.06 -2.39
CA GLY A 96 1.70 -17.35 -1.70
C GLY A 96 2.97 -18.22 -1.76
N LYS A 97 3.99 -17.82 -2.52
CA LYS A 97 5.28 -18.51 -2.68
C LYS A 97 6.47 -17.62 -2.32
N ASP A 98 6.29 -16.32 -2.48
CA ASP A 98 7.27 -15.26 -2.25
C ASP A 98 6.55 -14.08 -1.61
N GLU A 99 6.34 -14.19 -0.29
CA GLU A 99 5.66 -13.19 0.53
C GLU A 99 6.47 -11.90 0.71
N VAL A 100 7.78 -11.96 0.45
CA VAL A 100 8.75 -10.86 0.58
C VAL A 100 9.06 -10.19 -0.76
N GLU A 101 8.43 -10.63 -1.86
CA GLU A 101 8.52 -9.99 -3.18
C GLU A 101 9.95 -9.90 -3.73
N GLN A 102 10.75 -10.95 -3.52
CA GLN A 102 12.15 -10.97 -3.94
C GLN A 102 12.34 -11.36 -5.41
N LYS A 103 11.43 -12.16 -5.98
CA LYS A 103 11.57 -12.71 -7.32
C LYS A 103 10.49 -12.15 -8.25
N ASP A 104 10.89 -11.19 -9.08
CA ASP A 104 10.05 -10.74 -10.18
C ASP A 104 9.87 -11.85 -11.22
N LEU A 105 8.61 -12.14 -11.54
CA LEU A 105 8.16 -13.16 -12.48
C LEU A 105 7.60 -12.57 -13.77
N ALA A 106 7.63 -11.25 -13.98
CA ALA A 106 7.00 -10.60 -15.15
C ALA A 106 7.51 -11.17 -16.49
N ALA A 107 8.82 -11.40 -16.60
CA ALA A 107 9.44 -12.00 -17.78
C ALA A 107 9.15 -13.52 -17.92
N ALA A 108 8.99 -14.22 -16.79
CA ALA A 108 8.72 -15.66 -16.76
C ALA A 108 7.23 -16.00 -17.00
N GLU A 109 6.33 -15.10 -16.63
CA GLU A 109 4.87 -15.25 -16.69
C GLU A 109 4.20 -14.11 -17.50
N PRO A 110 4.64 -13.84 -18.76
CA PRO A 110 4.25 -12.64 -19.50
C PRO A 110 2.75 -12.59 -19.83
N LYS A 111 2.13 -13.76 -20.03
CA LYS A 111 0.67 -13.86 -20.25
C LYS A 111 -0.11 -13.39 -19.03
N ARG A 112 0.35 -13.76 -17.83
CA ARG A 112 -0.28 -13.37 -16.57
C ARG A 112 -0.07 -11.89 -16.28
N ALA A 113 1.18 -11.41 -16.45
CA ALA A 113 1.49 -9.99 -16.31
C ALA A 113 0.58 -9.15 -17.21
N LYS A 114 0.48 -9.49 -18.50
CA LYS A 114 -0.39 -8.78 -19.45
C LYS A 114 -1.88 -8.84 -19.08
N ALA A 115 -2.37 -9.98 -18.59
CA ALA A 115 -3.77 -10.12 -18.19
C ALA A 115 -4.10 -9.29 -16.93
N MET A 116 -3.25 -9.33 -15.91
CA MET A 116 -3.40 -8.53 -14.70
C MET A 116 -3.24 -7.04 -15.00
N ARG A 117 -2.29 -6.68 -15.87
CA ARG A 117 -2.10 -5.31 -16.33
C ARG A 117 -3.35 -4.77 -17.03
N ALA A 118 -3.95 -5.55 -17.93
CA ALA A 118 -5.20 -5.15 -18.59
C ALA A 118 -6.35 -4.94 -17.60
N LYS A 119 -6.47 -5.77 -16.55
CA LYS A 119 -7.46 -5.57 -15.47
C LYS A 119 -7.19 -4.29 -14.68
N LEU A 120 -5.92 -4.01 -14.37
CA LEU A 120 -5.50 -2.79 -13.69
C LEU A 120 -5.85 -1.54 -14.53
N ASP A 121 -5.48 -1.53 -15.82
CA ASP A 121 -5.77 -0.41 -16.73
C ASP A 121 -7.28 -0.17 -16.88
N ALA A 122 -8.07 -1.24 -16.97
CA ALA A 122 -9.53 -1.15 -17.03
C ALA A 122 -10.11 -0.51 -15.76
N TRP A 123 -9.61 -0.90 -14.58
CA TRP A 123 -10.02 -0.32 -13.30
C TRP A 123 -9.61 1.16 -13.17
N LEU A 124 -8.39 1.51 -13.56
CA LEU A 124 -7.91 2.91 -13.57
C LEU A 124 -8.80 3.79 -14.47
N LYS A 125 -9.18 3.28 -15.64
CA LYS A 125 -10.09 3.98 -16.56
C LYS A 125 -11.50 4.11 -15.98
N ALA A 126 -12.04 3.05 -15.39
CA ALA A 126 -13.39 3.05 -14.82
C ALA A 126 -13.52 4.04 -13.66
N THR A 127 -12.49 4.12 -12.82
CA THR A 127 -12.42 5.02 -11.66
C THR A 127 -12.00 6.45 -12.01
N LYS A 128 -11.66 6.73 -13.27
CA LYS A 128 -11.14 8.03 -13.74
C LYS A 128 -9.91 8.46 -12.92
N ALA A 129 -9.02 7.51 -12.66
CA ALA A 129 -7.81 7.73 -11.90
C ALA A 129 -6.96 8.85 -12.51
N LYS A 130 -6.35 9.69 -11.65
CA LYS A 130 -5.47 10.76 -12.08
C LYS A 130 -4.06 10.22 -12.28
N MET A 131 -3.56 10.27 -13.50
CA MET A 131 -2.22 9.77 -13.82
C MET A 131 -1.14 10.77 -13.39
N PRO A 132 0.05 10.30 -12.95
CA PRO A 132 1.17 11.19 -12.70
C PRO A 132 1.62 11.85 -14.01
N VAL A 133 2.14 13.07 -13.90
CA VAL A 133 2.72 13.81 -15.01
C VAL A 133 4.19 14.07 -14.70
N LYS A 134 5.01 14.14 -15.74
CA LYS A 134 6.43 14.46 -15.59
C LYS A 134 6.58 15.88 -15.03
N ASP A 135 7.38 16.01 -13.98
CA ASP A 135 7.77 17.32 -13.44
C ASP A 135 9.03 17.80 -14.17
N GLU A 136 8.89 18.85 -14.98
CA GLU A 136 10.00 19.46 -15.72
C GLU A 136 11.04 20.14 -14.80
N LYS A 137 10.69 20.38 -13.53
CA LYS A 137 11.62 20.96 -12.53
C LYS A 137 12.38 19.89 -11.74
N ALA A 138 12.11 18.61 -11.98
CA ALA A 138 12.74 17.52 -11.25
C ALA A 138 14.26 17.49 -11.48
N ASP A 139 15.02 17.50 -10.38
CA ASP A 139 16.47 17.40 -10.40
C ASP A 139 16.88 15.97 -9.98
N LEU A 140 17.07 15.11 -10.97
CA LEU A 140 17.43 13.70 -10.75
C LEU A 140 18.82 13.56 -10.12
N ALA A 141 19.73 14.51 -10.35
CA ALA A 141 21.05 14.51 -9.73
C ALA A 141 20.95 14.77 -8.22
N LYS A 142 20.14 15.76 -7.80
CA LYS A 142 19.84 15.98 -6.37
C LYS A 142 19.13 14.80 -5.73
N ARG A 143 18.18 14.17 -6.45
CA ARG A 143 17.50 12.95 -5.96
C ARG A 143 18.52 11.84 -5.71
N LYS A 144 19.40 11.56 -6.67
CA LYS A 144 20.47 10.55 -6.54
C LYS A 144 21.42 10.87 -5.38
N ALA A 145 21.92 12.10 -5.29
CA ALA A 145 22.81 12.53 -4.21
C ALA A 145 22.15 12.38 -2.82
N ARG A 146 20.85 12.67 -2.70
CA ARG A 146 20.09 12.44 -1.46
C ARG A 146 20.06 10.97 -1.08
N PHE A 147 19.77 10.08 -2.02
CA PHE A 147 19.74 8.63 -1.73
C PHE A 147 21.12 8.08 -1.35
N GLU A 148 22.17 8.53 -2.02
CA GLU A 148 23.56 8.18 -1.65
C GLU A 148 23.87 8.64 -0.23
N SER A 149 23.58 9.89 0.13
CA SER A 149 23.78 10.41 1.49
C SER A 149 22.98 9.63 2.54
N LEU A 150 21.73 9.26 2.26
CA LEU A 150 20.93 8.43 3.15
C LEU A 150 21.54 7.04 3.36
N ALA A 151 22.06 6.42 2.30
CA ALA A 151 22.68 5.10 2.34
C ALA A 151 24.02 5.10 3.08
N THR A 152 24.81 6.17 2.98
CA THR A 152 26.17 6.22 3.55
C THR A 152 26.23 6.86 4.93
N GLN A 153 25.55 7.98 5.14
CA GLN A 153 25.65 8.82 6.35
C GLN A 153 24.36 8.80 7.18
N GLY A 154 23.24 8.44 6.56
CA GLY A 154 21.92 8.48 7.19
C GLY A 154 21.83 7.59 8.42
N LYS A 155 22.28 6.33 8.32
CA LYS A 155 22.20 5.37 9.42
C LYS A 155 22.98 5.84 10.65
N GLU A 156 24.26 6.17 10.49
CA GLU A 156 25.09 6.61 11.62
C GLU A 156 24.56 7.89 12.28
N ARG A 157 24.09 8.86 11.47
CA ARG A 157 23.49 10.09 11.98
C ARG A 157 22.23 9.79 12.78
N LEU A 158 21.34 8.94 12.27
CA LEU A 158 20.11 8.55 12.97
C LEU A 158 20.40 7.75 14.24
N GLU A 159 21.41 6.88 14.24
CA GLU A 159 21.84 6.14 15.42
C GLU A 159 22.38 7.09 16.51
N ARG A 160 23.21 8.08 16.15
CA ARG A 160 23.64 9.13 17.09
C ARG A 160 22.46 9.93 17.63
N GLN A 161 21.55 10.36 16.76
CA GLN A 161 20.36 11.11 17.15
C GLN A 161 19.47 10.30 18.11
N HIS A 162 19.23 9.02 17.83
CA HIS A 162 18.46 8.13 18.68
C HIS A 162 19.13 7.90 20.04
N ALA A 163 20.45 7.75 20.09
CA ALA A 163 21.18 7.63 21.34
C ALA A 163 21.00 8.88 22.22
N ASN A 164 20.98 10.07 21.62
CA ASN A 164 20.81 11.33 22.36
C ASN A 164 19.40 11.51 22.95
N PHE A 165 18.36 10.87 22.39
CA PHE A 165 17.03 10.85 23.02
C PHE A 165 17.01 10.07 24.34
N LEU A 166 17.96 9.15 24.54
CA LEU A 166 18.09 8.34 25.75
C LEU A 166 19.02 8.97 26.80
N ASN A 167 19.60 10.14 26.50
CA ASN A 167 20.43 10.86 27.46
C ASN A 167 19.58 11.28 28.67
N PRO A 168 19.97 10.97 29.93
CA PRO A 168 19.23 11.37 31.13
C PRO A 168 18.96 12.87 31.24
N ASP A 169 19.80 13.70 30.63
CA ASP A 169 19.70 15.17 30.64
C ASP A 169 18.85 15.73 29.50
N TYR A 170 18.36 14.87 28.58
CA TYR A 170 17.49 15.30 27.50
C TYR A 170 16.15 15.80 28.04
N GLN A 171 15.79 17.02 27.68
CA GLN A 171 14.49 17.62 27.99
C GLN A 171 13.81 18.03 26.68
N PRO A 172 12.60 17.54 26.39
CA PRO A 172 11.84 17.97 25.23
C PRO A 172 11.41 19.44 25.38
N ASN A 173 11.01 20.06 24.27
CA ASN A 173 10.37 21.36 24.28
C ASN A 173 8.98 21.29 24.95
N LYS A 174 8.39 22.47 25.20
CA LYS A 174 7.21 22.65 26.05
C LYS A 174 5.99 21.80 25.63
N ASP A 175 5.78 21.60 24.33
CA ASP A 175 4.62 20.90 23.77
C ASP A 175 4.98 19.54 23.16
N TRP A 176 6.22 19.09 23.37
CA TRP A 176 6.84 17.88 22.79
C TRP A 176 6.97 17.86 21.26
N TRP A 177 6.25 18.71 20.54
CA TRP A 177 6.21 18.69 19.08
C TRP A 177 7.48 19.23 18.46
N GLY A 178 8.12 18.43 17.61
CA GLY A 178 9.39 18.80 16.97
C GLY A 178 10.59 18.80 17.94
N SER A 179 10.42 18.25 19.15
CA SER A 179 11.54 18.00 20.05
C SER A 179 12.54 17.04 19.39
N ALA A 180 13.78 17.48 19.27
CA ALA A 180 14.88 16.66 18.81
C ALA A 180 16.12 16.95 19.68
N PRO A 181 16.89 15.93 20.08
CA PRO A 181 18.17 16.15 20.70
C PRO A 181 19.10 16.83 19.71
N LYS A 182 20.02 17.64 20.22
CA LYS A 182 21.10 18.20 19.39
C LYS A 182 22.03 17.05 18.98
N ASP A 183 22.44 17.07 17.72
CA ASP A 183 23.47 16.15 17.18
C ASP A 183 24.84 16.43 17.80
#